data_AF-A0A227J4H4-F1
#
_entry.id   AF-A0A227J4H4-F1
#
_cell.length_a   1.000
_cell.length_b   1.000
_cell.length_c   1.000
_cell.angle_alpha   90.00
_cell.angle_beta   90.00
_cell.angle_gamma   90.00
#
_symmetry.space_group_name_H-M   'P 1'
#
loop_
_entity.id
_entity.type
_entity.pdbx_description
1 polymer ?
#
loop_
_entity_poly.entity_id
_entity_poly.type
_entity_poly.pdbx_seq_one_letter_code
_entity_poly.pdbx_strand_id
1 'polypeptide(L)'
;DAESVAWLERFLVDYSGTVVAITHDRYFLDNAAGWILELDRGEGIPWEGNYTSWLEQKDARLQQEASQESARQKTIEKELEWVRKNPKGRQAKSKARMARFEELQNTEHQKRNET
;
A
#
# COMPACT_ATOMS: atom_id res chain seq x y z
N ASP A 1 23.43 17.12 24.10
CA ASP A 1 22.31 16.46 23.40
C ASP A 1 22.32 16.57 21.89
N ALA A 2 22.45 17.74 21.26
CA ALA A 2 22.54 17.82 19.80
C ALA A 2 23.86 17.25 19.23
N GLU A 3 25.00 17.49 19.91
CA GLU A 3 26.30 16.99 19.45
C GLU A 3 26.42 15.47 19.48
N SER A 4 25.76 14.81 20.45
CA SER A 4 25.78 13.36 20.59
C SER A 4 25.04 12.66 19.44
N VAL A 5 23.94 13.26 18.95
CA VAL A 5 23.16 12.74 17.81
C VAL A 5 23.96 12.90 16.52
N ALA A 6 24.55 14.07 16.28
CA ALA A 6 25.38 14.31 15.10
C ALA A 6 26.61 13.39 15.03
N TRP A 7 27.24 13.11 16.18
CA TRP A 7 28.32 12.13 16.26
C TRP A 7 27.84 10.71 15.92
N LEU A 8 26.68 10.31 16.45
CA LEU A 8 26.09 8.99 16.18
C LEU A 8 25.73 8.84 14.70
N GLU A 9 25.09 9.84 14.09
CA GLU A 9 24.76 9.83 12.66
C GLU A 9 26.01 9.61 11.81
N ARG A 10 27.08 10.36 12.07
CA ARG A 10 28.34 10.23 11.34
C ARG A 10 28.99 8.86 11.55
N PHE A 11 29.00 8.36 12.78
CA PHE A 11 29.51 7.04 13.10
C PHE A 11 28.75 5.94 12.35
N LEU A 12 27.42 6.05 12.25
CA LEU A 12 26.58 5.08 11.55
C LEU A 12 26.79 5.11 10.03
N VAL A 13 27.02 6.30 9.45
CA VAL A 13 27.33 6.44 8.03
C VAL A 13 28.70 5.84 7.69
N ASP A 14 29.70 6.03 8.56
CA ASP A 14 31.05 5.51 8.36
C ASP A 14 31.20 4.02 8.75
N TYR A 15 30.17 3.42 9.38
CA TYR A 15 30.20 2.04 9.83
C TYR A 15 30.08 1.06 8.65
N SER A 16 31.04 0.15 8.53
CA SER A 16 31.12 -0.80 7.41
C SER A 16 30.20 -2.01 7.50
N GLY A 17 29.45 -2.16 8.59
CA GLY A 17 28.48 -3.24 8.78
C GLY A 17 27.04 -2.82 8.47
N THR A 18 26.12 -3.79 8.54
CA THR A 18 24.69 -3.51 8.41
C THR A 18 24.12 -3.10 9.77
N VAL A 19 23.49 -1.93 9.82
CA VAL A 19 22.77 -1.46 11.01
C VAL A 19 21.27 -1.47 10.72
N VAL A 20 20.51 -2.03 11.66
CA VAL A 20 19.05 -1.96 11.65
C VAL A 20 18.64 -1.17 12.89
N ALA A 21 17.98 -0.04 12.68
CA ALA A 21 17.50 0.83 13.74
C ALA A 21 16.00 1.12 13.54
N ILE A 22 15.29 1.30 14.65
CA ILE A 22 13.89 1.73 14.66
C ILE A 22 13.85 3.04 15.43
N THR A 23 13.40 4.11 14.78
CA THR A 23 13.25 5.42 15.39
C THR A 23 12.03 6.15 14.84
N HIS A 24 11.54 7.12 15.62
CA HIS A 24 10.53 8.07 15.18
C HIS A 24 11.14 9.45 14.81
N ASP A 25 12.45 9.62 14.94
CA ASP A 25 13.14 10.84 14.54
C ASP A 25 13.33 10.90 13.02
N ARG A 26 12.64 11.85 12.38
CA ARG A 26 12.64 12.03 10.94
C ARG A 26 14.00 12.52 10.43
N TYR A 27 14.70 13.36 11.19
CA TYR A 27 16.00 13.89 10.76
C TYR A 27 17.07 12.80 10.76
N PHE A 28 17.04 11.92 11.76
CA PHE A 28 17.90 10.73 11.80
C PHE A 28 17.65 9.81 10.59
N LEU A 29 16.40 9.53 10.27
CA LEU A 29 16.04 8.70 9.11
C LEU A 29 16.40 9.37 7.78
N ASP A 30 16.42 10.69 7.71
CA ASP A 30 16.80 11.39 6.48
C ASP A 30 18.33 11.46 6.28
N ASN A 31 19.08 11.58 7.38
CA ASN A 31 20.54 11.75 7.36
C ASN A 31 21.30 10.41 7.35
N ALA A 32 20.84 9.41 8.08
CA ALA A 32 21.60 8.17 8.33
C ALA A 32 21.02 6.94 7.61
N ALA A 33 19.73 6.93 7.25
CA ALA A 33 19.13 5.77 6.61
C ALA A 33 19.38 5.77 5.10
N GLY A 34 20.01 4.71 4.60
CA GLY A 34 20.06 4.40 3.16
C GLY A 34 18.89 3.55 2.68
N TRP A 35 18.20 2.89 3.60
CA TRP A 35 17.06 2.01 3.33
C TRP A 35 15.97 2.23 4.38
N ILE A 36 14.72 2.30 3.93
CA ILE A 36 13.53 2.33 4.77
C ILE A 36 12.80 1.00 4.61
N LEU A 37 12.53 0.32 5.72
CA LEU A 37 11.68 -0.87 5.73
C LEU A 37 10.31 -0.46 6.25
N GLU A 38 9.33 -0.32 5.36
CA GLU A 38 7.94 -0.12 5.74
C GLU A 38 7.30 -1.46 6.10
N LEU A 39 6.56 -1.50 7.22
CA LEU A 39 5.68 -2.62 7.54
C LEU A 39 4.25 -2.18 7.29
N ASP A 40 3.63 -2.76 6.27
CA ASP A 40 2.25 -2.49 5.87
C ASP A 40 1.52 -3.83 5.70
N ARG A 41 0.37 -4.01 6.38
CA ARG A 41 -0.47 -5.23 6.27
C ARG A 41 0.28 -6.55 6.51
N GLY A 42 1.28 -6.55 7.40
CA GLY A 42 2.08 -7.73 7.71
C GLY A 42 3.18 -8.03 6.70
N GLU A 43 3.33 -7.23 5.64
CA GLU A 43 4.40 -7.34 4.66
C GLU A 43 5.47 -6.26 4.89
N GLY A 44 6.73 -6.64 4.69
CA GLY A 44 7.86 -5.71 4.69
C GLY A 44 8.12 -5.20 3.28
N ILE A 45 7.94 -3.91 3.07
CA ILE A 45 8.19 -3.22 1.80
C ILE A 45 9.52 -2.47 1.95
N PRO A 46 10.63 -3.01 1.43
CA PRO A 46 11.91 -2.32 1.46
C PRO A 46 11.93 -1.19 0.41
N TRP A 47 12.45 -0.05 0.81
CA TRP A 47 12.65 1.12 -0.03
C TRP A 47 14.10 1.57 0.07
N GLU A 48 14.76 1.73 -1.07
CA GLU A 48 16.10 2.30 -1.15
C GLU A 48 15.99 3.81 -1.24
N GLY A 49 16.50 4.51 -0.24
CA GLY A 49 16.39 5.95 -0.13
C GLY A 49 16.20 6.43 1.31
N ASN A 50 16.15 7.75 1.45
CA ASN A 50 15.94 8.42 2.72
C ASN A 50 14.44 8.52 3.08
N TYR A 51 14.17 9.03 4.28
CA TYR A 51 12.80 9.21 4.77
C TYR A 51 11.93 10.08 3.87
N THR A 52 12.47 11.19 3.35
CA THR A 52 11.71 12.13 2.52
C THR A 52 11.24 11.48 1.22
N SER A 53 12.14 10.79 0.51
CA SER A 53 11.81 10.08 -0.73
C SER A 53 10.80 8.96 -0.51
N TRP A 54 10.91 8.24 0.61
CA TRP A 54 9.95 7.21 1.00
C TRP A 54 8.56 7.82 1.23
N LEU A 55 8.47 8.96 1.89
CA LEU A 55 7.20 9.62 2.18
C LEU A 55 6.48 10.08 0.91
N GLU A 56 7.21 10.67 -0.05
CA GLU A 56 6.67 11.08 -1.35
C GLU A 56 6.14 9.88 -2.14
N GLN A 57 6.91 8.79 -2.17
CA GLN A 57 6.50 7.56 -2.84
C GLN A 57 5.27 6.94 -2.19
N LYS A 58 5.24 6.90 -0.85
CA LYS A 58 4.11 6.40 -0.08
C LYS A 58 2.84 7.21 -0.35
N ASP A 59 2.93 8.54 -0.42
CA ASP A 59 1.79 9.38 -0.75
C ASP A 59 1.27 9.09 -2.17
N ALA A 60 2.17 9.00 -3.16
CA ALA A 60 1.79 8.65 -4.53
C ALA A 60 1.11 7.26 -4.62
N ARG A 61 1.62 6.27 -3.88
CA ARG A 61 1.02 4.93 -3.77
C ARG A 61 -0.39 5.00 -3.18
N LEU A 62 -0.57 5.70 -2.06
CA LEU A 62 -1.87 5.85 -1.40
C LEU A 62 -2.89 6.58 -2.28
N GLN A 63 -2.47 7.61 -3.02
CA GLN A 63 -3.34 8.30 -3.98
C GLN A 63 -3.78 7.36 -5.12
N GLN A 64 -2.85 6.55 -5.64
CA GLN A 64 -3.17 5.57 -6.67
C GLN A 64 -4.15 4.50 -6.14
N GLU A 65 -3.92 3.95 -4.95
CA GLU A 65 -4.81 2.99 -4.31
C GLU A 65 -6.22 3.57 -4.10
N ALA A 66 -6.31 4.80 -3.59
CA ALA A 66 -7.59 5.48 -3.39
C ALA A 66 -8.35 5.69 -4.71
N SER A 67 -7.63 6.04 -5.79
CA SER A 67 -8.23 6.23 -7.12
C SER A 67 -8.79 4.91 -7.69
N GLN A 68 -8.07 3.79 -7.51
CA GLN A 68 -8.50 2.48 -7.96
C GLN A 68 -9.73 2.00 -7.18
N GLU A 69 -9.73 2.19 -5.87
CA GLU A 69 -10.86 1.83 -5.01
C GLU A 69 -12.12 2.63 -5.38
N SER A 70 -11.98 3.93 -5.64
CA SER A 70 -13.10 4.76 -6.11
C SER A 70 -13.65 4.30 -7.47
N ALA A 71 -12.78 3.98 -8.43
CA ALA A 71 -13.18 3.47 -9.74
C ALA A 71 -13.90 2.12 -9.62
N ARG A 72 -13.44 1.28 -8.70
CA ARG A 72 -14.03 -0.02 -8.40
C ARG A 72 -15.42 0.13 -7.79
N GLN A 73 -15.59 0.98 -6.78
CA GLN A 73 -16.89 1.24 -6.16
C GLN A 73 -17.92 1.74 -7.17
N LYS A 74 -17.53 2.67 -8.05
CA LYS A 74 -18.40 3.16 -9.14
C LYS A 74 -18.80 2.06 -10.12
N THR A 75 -17.92 1.10 -10.38
CA THR A 75 -18.20 -0.04 -11.25
C THR A 75 -19.22 -0.98 -10.60
N ILE A 76 -19.03 -1.27 -9.30
CA ILE A 76 -19.96 -2.09 -8.52
C ILE A 76 -21.33 -1.43 -8.45
N GLU A 77 -21.39 -0.13 -8.18
CA GLU A 77 -22.65 0.63 -8.13
C GLU A 77 -23.41 0.59 -9.47
N LYS A 78 -22.72 0.81 -10.58
CA LYS A 78 -23.31 0.72 -11.93
C LYS A 78 -23.85 -0.67 -12.24
N GLU A 79 -23.12 -1.73 -11.88
CA GLU A 79 -23.59 -3.10 -12.06
C GLU A 79 -24.82 -3.40 -11.17
N LEU A 80 -24.82 -2.95 -9.91
CA LEU A 80 -25.96 -3.08 -9.00
C LEU A 80 -27.20 -2.35 -9.54
N GLU A 81 -27.05 -1.13 -10.05
CA GLU A 81 -28.16 -0.40 -10.68
C GLU A 81 -28.71 -1.12 -11.91
N TRP A 82 -27.83 -1.66 -12.77
CA TRP A 82 -28.25 -2.41 -13.95
C TRP A 82 -29.02 -3.67 -13.58
N VAL A 83 -28.57 -4.40 -12.55
CA VAL A 83 -29.28 -5.57 -12.01
C VAL A 83 -30.65 -5.18 -11.47
N ARG A 84 -30.74 -4.07 -10.73
CA ARG A 84 -32.02 -3.56 -10.18
C ARG A 84 -33.00 -3.14 -11.29
N LYS A 85 -32.51 -2.54 -12.38
CA LYS A 85 -33.35 -2.03 -13.49
C LYS A 85 -33.85 -3.12 -14.45
N ASN A 86 -33.19 -4.28 -14.55
CA ASN A 86 -33.55 -5.34 -15.50
C ASN A 86 -33.90 -6.69 -14.83
N PRO A 87 -35.09 -6.84 -14.21
CA PRO A 87 -35.50 -8.08 -13.56
C PRO A 87 -35.80 -9.25 -14.53
N LYS A 88 -36.00 -8.99 -15.83
CA LYS A 88 -36.54 -9.97 -16.81
C LYS A 88 -35.51 -10.68 -17.72
N GLY A 89 -34.21 -10.36 -17.63
CA GLY A 89 -33.15 -10.92 -18.52
C GLY A 89 -32.39 -12.14 -17.98
N ARG A 90 -33.01 -12.97 -17.13
CA ARG A 90 -32.32 -13.88 -16.20
C ARG A 90 -31.72 -15.18 -16.77
N GLN A 91 -31.96 -15.60 -18.01
CA GLN A 91 -31.74 -17.02 -18.34
C GLN A 91 -30.40 -17.42 -18.99
N ALA A 92 -29.58 -16.51 -19.54
CA ALA A 92 -28.31 -16.94 -20.18
C ALA A 92 -27.11 -16.02 -19.92
N LYS A 93 -27.28 -14.69 -19.98
CA LYS A 93 -26.19 -13.73 -19.69
C LYS A 93 -25.86 -13.58 -18.20
N SER A 94 -26.71 -14.11 -17.31
CA SER A 94 -26.55 -14.05 -15.85
C SER A 94 -25.41 -14.94 -15.34
N LYS A 95 -25.19 -16.13 -15.92
CA LYS A 95 -24.22 -17.10 -15.38
C LYS A 95 -22.76 -16.67 -15.54
N ALA A 96 -22.37 -16.21 -16.73
CA ALA A 96 -21.01 -15.72 -16.98
C ALA A 96 -20.67 -14.44 -16.20
N ARG A 97 -21.70 -13.61 -15.92
CA ARG A 97 -21.53 -12.35 -15.20
C ARG A 97 -21.51 -12.56 -13.67
N MET A 98 -22.30 -13.51 -13.15
CA MET A 98 -22.21 -13.97 -11.75
C MET A 98 -20.87 -14.64 -11.48
N ALA A 99 -20.37 -15.47 -12.40
CA ALA A 99 -19.04 -16.07 -12.26
C ALA A 99 -17.93 -15.01 -12.13
N ARG A 100 -17.97 -13.93 -12.94
CA ARG A 100 -17.04 -12.80 -12.80
C ARG A 100 -17.19 -12.05 -11.47
N PHE A 101 -18.41 -11.94 -10.95
CA PHE A 101 -18.65 -11.29 -9.67
C PHE A 101 -18.13 -12.14 -8.50
N GLU A 102 -18.39 -13.45 -8.53
CA GLU A 102 -17.82 -14.40 -7.58
C GLU A 102 -16.29 -14.41 -7.64
N GLU A 103 -15.70 -14.37 -8.83
CA GLU A 103 -14.24 -14.31 -9.02
C GLU A 103 -13.65 -13.00 -8.47
N LEU A 104 -14.32 -11.86 -8.70
CA LEU A 104 -13.96 -10.58 -8.10
C LEU A 104 -14.07 -10.60 -6.56
N GLN A 105 -15.13 -11.21 -6.00
CA GLN A 105 -15.32 -11.35 -4.55
C GLN A 105 -14.31 -12.32 -3.92
N ASN A 106 -13.97 -13.41 -4.61
CA ASN A 106 -12.99 -14.37 -4.11
C ASN A 106 -11.58 -13.75 -4.11
N THR A 107 -11.27 -12.98 -5.14
CA THR A 107 -10.03 -12.17 -5.20
C THR A 107 -10.02 -11.12 -4.07
N GLU A 108 -11.16 -10.52 -3.72
CA GLU A 108 -11.24 -9.65 -2.51
C GLU A 108 -10.98 -10.41 -1.23
N HIS A 109 -11.57 -11.60 -1.09
CA HIS A 109 -11.46 -12.37 0.14
C HIS A 109 -10.03 -12.86 0.37
N GLN A 110 -9.32 -13.22 -0.71
CA GLN A 110 -7.89 -13.55 -0.66
C GLN A 110 -7.06 -12.31 -0.29
N LYS A 111 -7.23 -11.18 -1.00
CA LYS A 111 -6.50 -9.94 -0.67
C LYS A 111 -6.75 -9.45 0.75
N ARG A 112 -7.98 -9.61 1.27
CA ARG A 112 -8.38 -9.18 2.62
C ARG A 112 -7.94 -10.15 3.73
N ASN A 113 -7.78 -11.44 3.42
CA ASN A 113 -7.20 -12.40 4.36
C ASN A 113 -5.66 -12.34 4.39
N GLU A 114 -5.05 -11.77 3.35
CA GLU A 114 -3.64 -11.38 3.29
C GLU A 114 -3.40 -9.97 3.88
N THR A 115 -4.45 -9.29 4.38
CA THR A 115 -4.41 -7.99 5.09
C THR A 115 -4.45 -8.18 6.61
#